data_AF-A0A8T4VZL0-F1
#
_entry.id   AF-A0A8T4VZL0-F1
#
_cell.length_a   1.000
_cell.length_b   1.000
_cell.length_c   1.000
_cell.angle_alpha   90.00
_cell.angle_beta   90.00
_cell.angle_gamma   90.00
#
_symmetry.space_group_name_H-M   'P 1'
#
loop_
_entity.id
_entity.type
_entity.pdbx_description
1 polymer ?
#
loop_
_entity_poly.entity_id
_entity_poly.type
_entity_poly.pdbx_seq_one_letter_code
_entity_poly.pdbx_strand_id
1 'polypeptide(L)' 'MLVTLDYSREVNTEDGEKPTSYEHYVDNWEDVGAANLVVAVLMDWRAYDTMGEAIILFTSIFGFYVLLGGDEDEDVDGG' A
#
# COMPACT_ATOMS: atom_id res chain seq x y z
N MET A 1 5.92 -23.71 -5.69
CA MET A 1 6.50 -22.39 -5.95
C MET A 1 6.73 -21.74 -4.60
N LEU A 2 7.88 -22.01 -3.98
CA LEU A 2 8.30 -21.35 -2.75
C LEU A 2 9.05 -20.10 -3.19
N VAL A 3 8.47 -18.93 -2.97
CA VAL A 3 9.15 -17.65 -3.21
C VAL A 3 10.22 -17.52 -2.14
N THR A 4 11.44 -17.91 -2.49
CA THR A 4 12.62 -17.67 -1.66
C THR A 4 12.97 -16.19 -1.80
N LEU A 5 12.50 -15.38 -0.84
CA LEU A 5 12.91 -13.98 -0.69
C LEU A 5 14.35 -13.97 -0.16
N ASP A 6 15.30 -14.01 -1.08
CA ASP A 6 16.72 -13.80 -0.77
C ASP A 6 16.98 -12.27 -0.71
N TYR A 7 16.59 -11.66 0.42
CA TYR A 7 16.67 -10.22 0.66
C TYR A 7 18.02 -9.80 1.29
N SER A 8 18.80 -10.75 1.79
CA SER A 8 19.92 -10.48 2.72
C SER A 8 21.19 -11.25 2.39
N ARG A 9 21.38 -11.66 1.13
CA ARG A 9 22.65 -12.22 0.68
C ARG A 9 23.40 -11.14 -0.09
N GLU A 10 24.55 -10.73 0.44
CA GLU A 10 25.55 -10.02 -0.35
C GLU A 10 26.03 -10.99 -1.44
N VAL A 11 25.51 -10.81 -2.64
CA VAL A 11 25.93 -11.58 -3.82
C VAL A 11 27.24 -10.96 -4.28
N ASN A 12 28.35 -11.64 -4.00
CA ASN A 12 29.61 -11.34 -4.67
C ASN A 12 29.37 -11.53 -6.17
N THR A 13 29.54 -10.47 -6.95
CA THR A 13 29.22 -10.35 -8.39
C THR A 13 30.01 -11.34 -9.29
N GLU A 14 30.72 -12.31 -8.72
CA GLU A 14 31.54 -13.30 -9.40
C GLU A 14 30.71 -14.46 -9.98
N ASP A 15 29.51 -14.74 -9.45
CA ASP A 15 28.72 -15.93 -9.80
C ASP A 15 27.63 -15.72 -10.89
N GLY A 16 27.56 -14.53 -11.52
CA GLY A 16 26.62 -14.29 -12.62
C GLY A 16 25.14 -14.31 -12.22
N GLU A 17 24.85 -14.08 -10.94
CA GLU A 17 23.51 -14.10 -10.38
C GLU A 17 22.82 -12.72 -10.46
N LYS A 18 21.50 -12.74 -10.67
CA LYS A 18 20.69 -11.55 -10.99
C LYS A 18 20.72 -10.55 -9.82
N PRO A 19 20.67 -9.23 -10.11
CA PRO A 19 20.78 -8.19 -9.09
C PRO A 19 19.71 -8.37 -8.00
N THR A 20 20.10 -8.06 -6.76
CA THR A 20 19.18 -8.16 -5.62
C THR A 20 18.00 -7.21 -5.81
N SER A 21 16.86 -7.54 -5.21
CA SER A 21 15.68 -6.65 -5.26
C SER A 21 16.00 -5.23 -4.76
N TYR A 22 16.89 -5.11 -3.76
CA TYR A 22 17.34 -3.83 -3.23
C TYR A 22 18.16 -3.02 -4.24
N GLU A 23 19.18 -3.62 -4.88
CA GLU A 23 19.97 -2.95 -5.93
C GLU A 23 19.08 -2.47 -7.08
N HIS A 24 18.12 -3.30 -7.49
CA HIS A 24 17.20 -2.93 -8.56
C HIS A 24 16.37 -1.67 -8.22
N TYR A 25 15.88 -1.56 -6.99
CA TYR A 25 15.14 -0.38 -6.54
C TYR A 25 16.02 0.88 -6.45
N VAL A 26 17.27 0.74 -6.00
CA VAL A 26 18.21 1.86 -5.87
C VAL A 26 18.72 2.34 -7.23
N ASP A 27 18.84 1.46 -8.22
CA ASP A 27 19.36 1.83 -9.54
C ASP A 27 18.27 2.34 -10.50
N ASN A 28 16.99 1.98 -10.30
CA ASN A 28 15.92 2.25 -11.28
C ASN A 28 14.78 3.14 -10.75
N TRP A 29 14.90 3.72 -9.55
CA TRP A 29 13.82 4.58 -9.01
C TRP A 29 13.66 5.92 -9.74
N GLU A 30 14.70 6.41 -10.41
CA GLU A 30 14.65 7.68 -11.14
C GLU A 30 13.73 7.59 -12.37
N ASP A 31 13.66 6.42 -13.03
CA ASP A 31 12.82 6.17 -14.20
C ASP A 31 11.32 6.15 -13.87
N VAL A 32 10.97 5.95 -12.60
CA VAL A 32 9.60 5.94 -12.09
C VAL A 32 9.03 7.36 -11.99
N GLY A 33 9.87 8.40 -12.08
CA GLY A 33 9.45 9.80 -11.99
C GLY A 33 9.01 10.24 -10.59
N ALA A 34 9.40 9.48 -9.55
CA ALA A 34 9.10 9.79 -8.17
C ALA A 34 10.11 10.79 -7.57
N ALA A 35 9.65 11.64 -6.65
CA ALA A 35 10.49 12.67 -6.02
C ALA A 35 11.59 12.09 -5.09
N ASN A 36 11.43 10.84 -4.63
CA ASN A 36 12.43 10.11 -3.85
C ASN A 36 12.20 8.59 -3.95
N LEU A 37 13.23 7.81 -3.60
CA LEU A 37 13.21 6.34 -3.60
C LEU A 37 12.07 5.75 -2.76
N VAL A 38 11.79 6.31 -1.58
CA VAL A 38 10.72 5.79 -0.69
C VAL A 38 9.34 5.98 -1.31
N VAL A 39 9.10 7.12 -1.95
CA VAL A 39 7.87 7.44 -2.68
C VAL A 39 7.77 6.57 -3.92
N ALA A 40 8.87 6.29 -4.63
CA ALA A 40 8.88 5.33 -5.75
C ALA A 40 8.38 3.95 -5.28
N VAL A 41 8.94 3.46 -4.17
CA VAL A 41 8.53 2.16 -3.61
C VAL A 41 7.07 2.15 -3.15
N LEU A 42 6.62 3.21 -2.46
CA LEU A 42 5.25 3.28 -1.91
C LEU A 42 4.17 3.53 -2.97
N MET A 43 4.45 4.35 -4.00
CA MET A 43 3.46 4.74 -5.02
C MET A 43 3.50 3.90 -6.29
N ASP A 44 4.62 3.25 -6.62
CA ASP A 44 4.72 2.44 -7.84
C ASP A 44 4.59 0.95 -7.49
N TRP A 45 5.57 0.40 -6.75
CA TRP A 45 5.58 -1.03 -6.43
C TRP A 45 4.63 -1.44 -5.30
N ARG A 46 4.29 -0.53 -4.38
CA ARG A 46 3.39 -0.79 -3.23
C ARG A 46 2.17 0.13 -3.16
N ALA A 47 1.76 0.71 -4.30
CA ALA A 47 0.62 1.62 -4.37
C ALA A 47 -0.67 0.99 -3.82
N TYR A 48 -0.87 -0.31 -4.09
CA TYR A 48 -2.07 -1.03 -3.68
C TYR A 48 -2.20 -1.20 -2.17
N ASP A 49 -1.10 -1.32 -1.44
CA ASP A 49 -1.11 -1.51 0.01
C ASP A 49 -1.48 -0.21 0.73
N THR A 50 -0.86 0.91 0.32
CA THR A 50 -1.14 2.25 0.88
C THR A 50 -2.52 2.79 0.45
N MET A 51 -2.94 2.54 -0.79
CA MET A 51 -4.28 2.89 -1.27
C MET A 51 -5.36 2.07 -0.56
N GLY A 52 -5.10 0.78 -0.31
CA GLY A 52 -6.00 -0.10 0.44
C GLY A 52 -6.25 0.40 1.86
N GLU A 53 -5.18 0.79 2.57
CA GLU A 53 -5.29 1.39 3.89
C GLU A 53 -6.18 2.65 3.89
N ALA A 54 -5.98 3.55 2.93
CA ALA A 54 -6.78 4.77 2.79
C ALA A 54 -8.28 4.47 2.56
N ILE A 55 -8.59 3.46 1.73
CA ILE A 55 -9.98 3.03 1.46
C ILE A 55 -10.64 2.47 2.73
N ILE A 56 -9.92 1.67 3.52
CA ILE A 56 -10.44 1.11 4.77
C ILE A 56 -10.77 2.25 5.73
N LEU A 57 -9.84 3.18 5.96
CA LEU A 57 -10.06 4.32 6.85
C LEU A 57 -11.23 5.20 6.38
N PHE A 58 -11.31 5.50 5.08
CA PHE A 58 -12.41 6.27 4.50
C PHE A 58 -13.75 5.57 4.72
N THR A 59 -13.82 4.28 4.44
CA THR A 59 -15.05 3.47 4.60
C THR A 59 -15.46 3.37 6.07
N SER A 60 -14.52 3.25 7.00
CA SER A 60 -14.81 3.24 8.44
C SER A 60 -15.45 4.55 8.91
N ILE A 61 -14.91 5.70 8.49
CA ILE A 61 -15.46 7.01 8.84
C ILE A 61 -16.82 7.22 8.19
N PHE A 62 -16.94 6.86 6.90
CA PHE A 62 -18.20 6.97 6.17
C PHE A 62 -19.30 6.09 6.79
N GLY A 63 -18.98 4.84 7.13
CA GLY A 63 -19.90 3.93 7.82
C GLY A 63 -20.32 4.46 9.19
N PHE A 64 -19.40 5.03 9.96
CA PHE A 64 -19.73 5.70 11.23
C PHE A 64 -20.68 6.89 11.03
N TYR A 65 -20.45 7.70 10.00
CA TYR A 65 -21.31 8.85 9.69
C TYR A 65 -22.73 8.41 9.32
N VAL A 66 -22.87 7.37 8.50
CA VAL A 66 -24.17 6.79 8.14
C VAL A 66 -24.89 6.22 9.37
N LEU A 67 -24.15 5.56 10.27
CA LEU A 67 -24.72 4.98 11.50
C LEU A 67 -25.19 6.07 12.47
N LEU A 68 -24.44 7.16 12.61
CA LEU A 68 -24.82 8.29 13.46
C LEU A 68 -25.97 9.14 12.87
N GLY A 69 -26.08 9.22 11.54
CA GLY A 69 -27.13 9.98 10.85
C GLY A 69 -28.45 9.24 10.67
N GLY A 70 -28.57 7.99 11.14
CA GLY A 70 -29.75 7.14 10.96
C GLY A 70 -30.84 7.26 12.03
N ASP A 71 -30.71 8.19 12.97
CA ASP A 71 -31.76 8.45 13.97
C ASP A 71 -32.75 9.49 13.40
N GLU A 72 -33.62 9.02 12.49
CA GLU A 72 -34.85 9.74 12.15
C GLU A 72 -35.97 9.19 13.06
N ASP A 73 -36.20 9.94 14.14
CA ASP A 73 -37.34 9.91 15.07
C ASP A 73 -38.44 8.86 14.79
N GLU A 74 -38.41 7.74 15.52
CA GLU A 74 -39.60 6.94 15.79
C GLU A 74 -40.50 7.69 16.78
N ASP A 75 -41.24 8.70 16.31
CA ASP A 75 -42.36 9.25 17.07
C ASP A 75 -43.50 9.65 16.13
N VAL A 76 -44.72 9.22 16.49
CA VAL A 76 -46.03 9.43 15.84
C VAL A 76 -46.40 8.26 14.91
N ASP A 77 -47.25 7.31 15.33
CA ASP A 77 -48.68 7.58 15.49
C ASP A 77 -49.33 6.63 16.52
N GLY A 78 -49.71 7.18 17.66
CA GLY A 78 -50.71 6.61 18.57
C GLY A 78 -51.96 7.48 18.51
N GLY A 79 -52.96 7.03 17.75
CA GLY A 79 -54.27 7.66 17.59
C GLY A 79 -55.33 6.67 17.13
#